data_AF-A0A7G8F633-F1
#
_entry.id   AF-A0A7G8F633-F1
#
_cell.length_a   1.000
_cell.length_b   1.000
_cell.length_c   1.000
_cell.angle_alpha   90.00
_cell.angle_beta   90.00
_cell.angle_gamma   90.00
#
_symmetry.space_group_name_H-M   'P 1'
#
loop_
_entity.id
_entity.type
_entity.pdbx_description
1 polymer ?
#
loop_
_entity_poly.entity_id
_entity_poly.type
_entity_poly.pdbx_seq_one_letter_code
_entity_poly.pdbx_strand_id
1 'polypeptide(L)'
;MPLATLLTPEIAKSAGVAYVHYLSFMLCFAALVVERRLLRPDPDRRAATAMVITDIIYGIAALALLVSGIFRVLYFGQGSEFYTTNPLFWWKVGLYLSVGALSLYPTVTYILWAIPLRKGELPKVSEALATRLGWIVNIELAGFALVPLLATLMARGVGLPAS
;
A
#
# COMPACT_ATOMS: atom_id res chain seq x y z
N MET A 1 33.46 18.04 -14.58
CA MET A 1 33.06 17.42 -13.30
C MET A 1 33.09 15.91 -13.51
N PRO A 2 33.92 15.14 -12.80
CA PRO A 2 34.07 13.74 -13.15
C PRO A 2 32.77 13.03 -12.80
N LEU A 3 32.29 12.26 -13.76
CA LEU A 3 31.15 11.34 -13.67
C LEU A 3 31.36 10.24 -12.60
N ALA A 4 32.36 10.36 -11.73
CA ALA A 4 32.76 9.36 -10.74
C ALA A 4 32.07 9.55 -9.37
N THR A 5 31.24 10.59 -9.18
CA THR A 5 30.33 10.71 -8.02
C THR A 5 29.09 9.81 -8.12
N LEU A 6 29.00 8.94 -9.15
CA LEU A 6 27.73 8.42 -9.64
C LEU A 6 26.98 7.42 -8.75
N LEU A 7 27.61 6.69 -7.83
CA LEU A 7 26.94 5.70 -6.96
C LEU A 7 27.83 5.37 -5.75
N THR A 8 27.98 6.32 -4.81
CA THR A 8 28.61 5.97 -3.53
C THR A 8 27.73 4.97 -2.77
N PRO A 9 28.28 4.13 -1.88
CA PRO A 9 27.50 3.17 -1.10
C PRO A 9 26.33 3.82 -0.34
N GLU A 10 26.52 5.04 0.17
CA GLU A 10 25.48 5.77 0.90
C GLU A 10 24.37 6.28 -0.02
N ILE A 11 24.72 6.81 -1.20
CA ILE A 11 23.73 7.20 -2.22
C ILE A 11 22.96 5.96 -2.68
N ALA A 12 23.64 4.83 -2.93
CA ALA A 12 23.02 3.58 -3.35
C ALA A 12 22.01 3.05 -2.32
N LYS A 13 22.35 3.07 -1.02
CA LYS A 13 21.43 2.67 0.06
C LYS A 13 20.20 3.58 0.13
N SER A 14 20.42 4.91 0.17
CA SER A 14 19.32 5.88 0.25
C SER A 14 18.39 5.78 -0.96
N ALA A 15 18.95 5.73 -2.18
CA ALA A 15 18.20 5.55 -3.41
C ALA A 15 17.46 4.22 -3.46
N GLY A 16 18.08 3.12 -2.99
CA GLY A 16 17.46 1.80 -2.92
C GLY A 16 16.24 1.77 -1.99
N VAL A 17 16.36 2.32 -0.78
CA VAL A 17 15.24 2.42 0.16
C VAL A 17 14.12 3.29 -0.41
N ALA A 18 14.47 4.41 -1.06
CA ALA A 18 13.50 5.25 -1.74
C ALA A 18 12.77 4.52 -2.88
N TYR A 19 13.50 3.79 -3.71
CA TYR A 19 12.97 3.01 -4.82
C TYR A 19 12.00 1.93 -4.33
N VAL A 20 12.40 1.15 -3.32
CA VAL A 20 11.53 0.14 -2.70
C VAL A 20 10.26 0.80 -2.17
N HIS A 21 10.36 1.94 -1.48
CA HIS A 21 9.19 2.65 -0.97
C HIS A 21 8.21 3.04 -2.09
N TYR A 22 8.70 3.63 -3.18
CA TYR A 22 7.84 4.05 -4.30
C TYR A 22 7.25 2.86 -5.06
N LEU A 23 8.06 1.83 -5.33
CA LEU A 23 7.59 0.62 -6.01
C LEU A 23 6.53 -0.10 -5.18
N SER A 24 6.73 -0.23 -3.87
CA SER A 24 5.76 -0.82 -2.97
C SER A 24 4.43 -0.05 -2.98
N PHE A 25 4.46 1.29 -2.98
CA PHE A 25 3.25 2.10 -3.12
C PHE A 25 2.52 1.82 -4.44
N MET A 26 3.25 1.77 -5.56
CA MET A 26 2.67 1.47 -6.88
C MET A 26 2.06 0.06 -6.92
N LEU A 27 2.72 -0.92 -6.32
CA LEU A 27 2.23 -2.30 -6.22
C LEU A 27 0.98 -2.39 -5.34
N CYS A 28 0.93 -1.71 -4.19
CA CYS A 28 -0.28 -1.63 -3.37
C CYS A 28 -1.46 -1.07 -4.18
N PHE A 29 -1.25 0.09 -4.82
CA PHE A 29 -2.31 0.73 -5.60
C PHE A 29 -2.77 -0.15 -6.78
N ALA A 30 -1.84 -0.75 -7.51
CA ALA A 30 -2.14 -1.65 -8.61
C ALA A 30 -2.89 -2.91 -8.14
N ALA A 31 -2.48 -3.51 -7.02
CA ALA A 31 -3.14 -4.68 -6.45
C ALA A 31 -4.60 -4.36 -6.06
N LEU A 32 -4.86 -3.25 -5.38
CA LEU A 32 -6.22 -2.81 -5.05
C LEU A 32 -7.08 -2.59 -6.31
N VAL A 33 -6.52 -2.02 -7.37
CA VAL A 33 -7.24 -1.88 -8.67
C VAL A 33 -7.57 -3.25 -9.25
N VAL A 34 -6.64 -4.21 -9.19
CA VAL A 34 -6.86 -5.57 -9.69
C VAL A 34 -7.89 -6.33 -8.85
N GLU A 35 -7.82 -6.24 -7.52
CA GLU A 35 -8.83 -6.81 -6.62
C GLU A 35 -10.22 -6.27 -6.96
N ARG A 36 -10.33 -4.95 -7.12
CA ARG A 36 -11.60 -4.32 -7.49
C ARG A 36 -12.17 -4.85 -8.80
N ARG A 37 -11.31 -5.19 -9.76
CA ARG A 37 -11.67 -5.75 -11.08
C ARG A 37 -12.02 -7.23 -11.02
N LEU A 38 -11.33 -8.00 -10.19
CA LEU A 38 -11.56 -9.44 -10.00
C LEU A 38 -12.80 -9.74 -9.17
N LEU A 39 -13.18 -8.80 -8.30
CA LEU A 39 -14.28 -8.97 -7.36
C LEU A 39 -15.63 -9.08 -8.09
N ARG A 40 -16.26 -10.24 -7.95
CA ARG A 40 -17.57 -10.55 -8.51
C ARG A 40 -18.26 -11.65 -7.70
N PRO A 41 -19.60 -11.74 -7.75
CA PRO A 41 -20.33 -12.87 -7.21
C PRO A 41 -19.92 -14.18 -7.88
N ASP A 42 -19.99 -15.28 -7.14
CA ASP A 42 -19.70 -16.65 -7.59
C ASP A 42 -18.49 -16.76 -8.56
N PRO A 43 -17.28 -16.38 -8.12
CA PRO A 43 -16.11 -16.39 -8.98
C PRO A 43 -15.72 -17.81 -9.38
N ASP A 44 -15.33 -17.97 -10.65
CA ASP A 44 -14.66 -19.19 -11.11
C ASP A 44 -13.31 -19.40 -10.38
N ARG A 45 -12.77 -20.61 -10.49
CA ARG A 45 -11.50 -21.00 -9.85
C ARG A 45 -10.37 -20.04 -10.20
N ARG A 46 -10.28 -19.60 -11.46
CA ARG A 46 -9.20 -18.74 -11.94
C ARG A 46 -9.27 -17.37 -11.26
N ALA A 47 -10.45 -16.76 -11.21
CA ALA A 47 -10.64 -15.46 -10.56
C ALA A 47 -10.44 -15.54 -9.04
N ALA A 48 -10.96 -16.59 -8.40
CA ALA A 48 -10.76 -16.79 -6.96
C ALA A 48 -9.28 -16.98 -6.60
N THR A 49 -8.52 -17.78 -7.37
CA THR A 49 -7.08 -17.94 -7.18
C THR A 49 -6.32 -16.63 -7.47
N ALA A 50 -6.69 -15.91 -8.53
CA ALA A 50 -6.08 -14.62 -8.85
C ALA A 50 -6.33 -13.58 -7.74
N MET A 51 -7.51 -13.57 -7.13
CA MET A 51 -7.83 -12.70 -6.00
C MET A 51 -6.89 -12.96 -4.82
N VAL A 52 -6.75 -14.22 -4.41
CA VAL A 52 -5.85 -14.60 -3.29
C VAL A 52 -4.41 -14.21 -3.56
N ILE A 53 -3.91 -14.45 -4.78
CA ILE A 53 -2.53 -14.07 -5.15
C ILE A 53 -2.36 -12.55 -5.13
N THR A 54 -3.36 -11.80 -5.63
CA THR A 54 -3.32 -10.34 -5.65
C THR A 54 -3.27 -9.77 -4.24
N ASP A 55 -4.09 -10.29 -3.32
CA ASP A 55 -4.12 -9.88 -1.90
C ASP A 55 -2.79 -10.21 -1.18
N ILE A 56 -2.14 -11.33 -1.50
CA ILE A 56 -0.79 -11.64 -0.99
C ILE A 56 0.22 -10.61 -1.47
N ILE A 57 0.19 -10.24 -2.77
CA ILE A 57 1.08 -9.21 -3.33
C ILE A 57 0.82 -7.86 -2.65
N TYR A 58 -0.46 -7.50 -2.44
CA TYR A 58 -0.84 -6.30 -1.70
C TYR A 58 -0.25 -6.30 -0.29
N GLY A 59 -0.41 -7.38 0.48
CA GLY A 59 0.10 -7.49 1.84
C GLY A 59 1.63 -7.39 1.93
N ILE A 60 2.36 -8.06 1.03
CA ILE A 60 3.83 -7.96 0.95
C ILE A 60 4.25 -6.54 0.59
N ALA A 61 3.61 -5.92 -0.40
CA ALA A 61 3.90 -4.56 -0.82
C ALA A 61 3.60 -3.56 0.31
N ALA A 62 2.50 -3.72 1.04
CA ALA A 62 2.15 -2.86 2.16
C ALA A 62 3.20 -2.97 3.28
N LEU A 63 3.61 -4.19 3.64
CA LEU A 63 4.67 -4.36 4.62
C LEU A 63 5.99 -3.71 4.17
N ALA A 64 6.39 -3.90 2.92
CA ALA A 64 7.58 -3.28 2.35
C ALA A 64 7.47 -1.75 2.31
N LEU A 65 6.30 -1.19 2.02
CA LEU A 65 6.02 0.24 2.03
C LEU A 65 6.19 0.82 3.45
N LEU A 66 5.66 0.15 4.46
CA LEU A 66 5.77 0.56 5.86
C LEU A 66 7.23 0.52 6.35
N VAL A 67 7.92 -0.60 6.14
CA VAL A 67 9.32 -0.78 6.59
C VAL A 67 10.25 0.22 5.90
N SER A 68 10.14 0.37 4.58
CA SER A 68 10.92 1.37 3.85
C SER A 68 10.58 2.79 4.29
N GLY A 69 9.31 3.08 4.61
CA GLY A 69 8.87 4.36 5.16
C GLY A 69 9.54 4.69 6.49
N ILE A 70 9.63 3.72 7.41
CA ILE A 70 10.34 3.86 8.68
C ILE A 70 11.82 4.18 8.44
N PHE A 71 12.48 3.44 7.54
CA PHE A 71 13.89 3.72 7.21
C PHE A 71 14.12 5.10 6.59
N ARG A 72 13.15 5.61 5.81
CA ARG A 72 13.23 6.98 5.30
C ARG A 72 13.13 8.01 6.42
N VAL A 73 12.32 7.79 7.44
CA VAL A 73 12.21 8.73 8.58
C VAL A 73 13.46 8.71 9.44
N LEU A 74 14.01 7.52 9.71
CA LEU A 74 15.10 7.35 10.66
C LEU A 74 16.50 7.59 10.06
N TYR A 75 16.72 7.24 8.79
CA TYR A 75 18.09 7.12 8.24
C TYR A 75 18.30 7.82 6.89
N PHE A 76 17.32 7.77 5.97
CA PHE A 76 17.58 8.08 4.55
C PHE A 76 16.74 9.22 3.96
N GLY A 77 16.03 9.99 4.80
CA GLY A 77 15.15 11.08 4.40
C GLY A 77 15.65 12.47 4.81
N GLN A 78 14.72 13.39 5.11
CA GLN A 78 15.00 14.79 5.47
C GLN A 78 15.36 15.00 6.95
N GLY A 79 15.75 13.93 7.66
CA GLY A 79 15.90 13.92 9.12
C GLY A 79 14.57 13.67 9.85
N SER A 80 14.64 12.99 10.99
CA SER A 80 13.44 12.54 11.73
C SER A 80 12.56 13.71 12.21
N GLU A 81 13.19 14.79 12.68
CA GLU A 81 12.50 15.98 13.19
C GLU A 81 11.61 16.66 12.14
N PHE A 82 12.07 16.73 10.88
CA PHE A 82 11.27 17.25 9.77
C PHE A 82 9.94 16.50 9.62
N TYR A 83 9.95 15.18 9.82
CA TYR A 83 8.76 14.36 9.72
C TYR A 83 7.87 14.49 10.96
N THR A 84 8.43 14.30 12.17
CA THR A 84 7.62 14.19 13.39
C THR A 84 7.00 15.50 13.85
N THR A 85 7.58 16.64 13.48
CA THR A 85 7.03 17.99 13.75
C THR A 85 5.99 18.44 12.72
N ASN A 86 5.94 17.80 11.55
CA ASN A 86 4.99 18.16 10.49
C ASN A 86 3.65 17.40 10.68
N PRO A 87 2.51 18.08 10.87
CA PRO A 87 1.22 17.41 11.05
C PRO A 87 0.78 16.57 9.83
N LEU A 88 1.17 16.93 8.61
CA LEU A 88 0.86 16.15 7.41
C LEU A 88 1.56 14.79 7.39
N PHE A 89 2.68 14.64 8.10
CA PHE A 89 3.31 13.34 8.31
C PHE A 89 2.40 12.39 9.09
N TRP A 90 1.80 12.87 10.18
CA TRP A 90 0.89 12.06 10.99
C TRP A 90 -0.41 11.77 10.27
N TRP A 91 -0.96 12.73 9.51
CA TRP A 91 -2.14 12.48 8.68
C TRP A 91 -1.91 11.40 7.63
N LYS A 92 -0.80 11.43 6.90
CA LYS A 92 -0.52 10.39 5.88
C LYS A 92 -0.25 9.02 6.52
N VAL A 93 0.43 8.98 7.68
CA VAL A 93 0.68 7.73 8.42
C VAL A 93 -0.64 7.16 8.93
N GLY A 94 -1.46 8.01 9.56
CA GLY A 94 -2.80 7.63 10.03
C GLY A 94 -3.65 7.10 8.88
N LEU A 95 -3.69 7.80 7.75
CA LEU A 95 -4.44 7.37 6.56
C LEU A 95 -3.95 6.01 6.04
N TYR A 96 -2.63 5.83 5.92
CA TYR A 96 -2.04 4.56 5.51
C TYR A 96 -2.42 3.41 6.45
N LEU A 97 -2.32 3.63 7.77
CA LEU A 97 -2.68 2.62 8.77
C LEU A 97 -4.18 2.34 8.82
N SER A 98 -5.03 3.35 8.65
CA SER A 98 -6.49 3.18 8.58
C SER A 98 -6.90 2.36 7.36
N VAL A 99 -6.28 2.62 6.21
CA VAL A 99 -6.51 1.81 5.00
C VAL A 99 -6.02 0.39 5.20
N GLY A 100 -4.79 0.18 5.70
CA GLY A 100 -4.28 -1.15 5.99
C GLY A 100 -5.14 -1.94 7.00
N ALA A 101 -5.66 -1.27 8.03
CA ALA A 101 -6.58 -1.87 8.99
C ALA A 101 -7.93 -2.25 8.35
N LEU A 102 -8.47 -1.38 7.49
CA LEU A 102 -9.68 -1.67 6.72
C LEU A 102 -9.50 -2.89 5.80
N SER A 103 -8.31 -3.03 5.20
CA SER A 103 -7.96 -4.16 4.31
C SER A 103 -7.91 -5.51 5.00
N LEU A 104 -7.79 -5.57 6.33
CA LEU A 104 -7.82 -6.84 7.06
C LEU A 104 -9.14 -7.59 6.83
N TYR A 105 -10.26 -6.90 6.64
CA TYR A 105 -11.54 -7.57 6.39
C TYR A 105 -11.58 -8.26 5.00
N PRO A 106 -11.27 -7.60 3.88
CA PRO A 106 -11.05 -8.27 2.60
C PRO A 106 -10.00 -9.38 2.66
N THR A 107 -8.82 -9.12 3.22
CA THR A 107 -7.71 -10.09 3.31
C THR A 107 -8.14 -11.38 4.01
N VAL A 108 -8.77 -11.30 5.18
CA VAL A 108 -9.28 -12.49 5.88
C VAL A 108 -10.33 -13.21 5.02
N THR A 109 -11.20 -12.46 4.35
CA THR A 109 -12.23 -13.03 3.47
C THR A 109 -11.60 -13.81 2.31
N TYR A 110 -10.62 -13.24 1.62
CA TYR A 110 -9.94 -13.88 0.49
C TYR A 110 -9.09 -15.08 0.92
N ILE A 111 -8.36 -14.97 2.03
CA ILE A 111 -7.59 -16.10 2.58
C ILE A 111 -8.51 -17.30 2.86
N LEU A 112 -9.71 -17.07 3.39
CA LEU A 112 -10.69 -18.14 3.63
C LEU A 112 -11.19 -18.80 2.34
N TRP A 113 -11.08 -18.16 1.17
CA TRP A 113 -11.39 -18.78 -0.12
C TRP A 113 -10.38 -19.86 -0.51
N ALA A 114 -9.17 -19.84 0.04
CA ALA A 114 -8.18 -20.89 -0.22
C ALA A 114 -8.64 -22.26 0.28
N ILE A 115 -9.51 -22.31 1.30
CA ILE A 115 -10.01 -23.56 1.90
C ILE A 115 -10.83 -24.38 0.88
N PRO A 116 -11.95 -23.87 0.31
CA PRO A 116 -12.70 -24.62 -0.70
C PRO A 116 -11.89 -24.86 -1.98
N LEU A 117 -11.05 -23.91 -2.40
CA LEU A 117 -10.21 -24.06 -3.59
C LEU A 117 -9.29 -25.29 -3.51
N ARG A 118 -8.71 -25.54 -2.33
CA ARG A 118 -7.88 -26.74 -2.07
C ARG A 118 -8.66 -28.04 -2.08
N LYS A 119 -9.97 -28.00 -1.84
CA LYS A 119 -10.87 -29.17 -1.87
C LYS A 119 -11.46 -29.44 -3.26
N GLY A 120 -11.10 -28.67 -4.27
CA GLY A 120 -11.73 -28.78 -5.59
C GLY A 120 -13.05 -28.00 -5.72
N GLU A 121 -13.47 -27.28 -4.68
CA GLU A 121 -14.70 -26.50 -4.62
C GLU A 121 -14.45 -25.01 -4.96
N LEU A 122 -15.53 -24.25 -5.16
CA LEU A 122 -15.50 -22.80 -5.38
C LEU A 122 -15.97 -22.06 -4.13
N PRO A 123 -15.37 -20.90 -3.79
CA PRO A 123 -15.89 -20.05 -2.74
C PRO A 123 -17.26 -19.50 -3.15
N LYS A 124 -18.23 -19.54 -2.22
CA LYS A 124 -19.56 -18.96 -2.43
C LYS A 124 -19.52 -17.48 -2.07
N VAL A 125 -19.68 -16.61 -3.06
CA VAL A 125 -19.61 -15.15 -2.88
C VAL A 125 -20.93 -14.56 -3.30
N SER A 126 -21.75 -14.13 -2.33
CA SER A 126 -23.03 -13.49 -2.61
C SER A 126 -22.85 -12.10 -3.22
N GLU A 127 -23.87 -11.60 -3.93
CA GLU A 127 -23.89 -10.24 -4.45
C GLU A 127 -23.70 -9.17 -3.36
N ALA A 128 -24.32 -9.39 -2.19
CA ALA A 128 -24.19 -8.49 -1.05
C ALA A 128 -22.75 -8.43 -0.52
N LEU A 129 -22.06 -9.58 -0.45
CA LEU A 129 -20.66 -9.63 -0.02
C LEU A 129 -19.75 -8.97 -1.06
N ALA A 130 -19.92 -9.28 -2.34
CA ALA A 130 -19.16 -8.66 -3.43
C ALA A 130 -19.35 -7.13 -3.45
N THR A 131 -20.58 -6.64 -3.25
CA THR A 131 -20.87 -5.20 -3.18
C THR A 131 -20.18 -4.55 -1.99
N ARG A 132 -20.23 -5.16 -0.81
CA ARG A 132 -19.57 -4.64 0.40
C ARG A 132 -18.06 -4.55 0.23
N LEU A 133 -17.43 -5.63 -0.24
CA LEU A 133 -15.99 -5.66 -0.50
C LEU A 133 -15.60 -4.62 -1.57
N GLY A 134 -16.44 -4.42 -2.59
CA GLY A 134 -16.20 -3.42 -3.63
C GLY A 134 -16.19 -1.98 -3.09
N TRP A 135 -17.09 -1.67 -2.15
CA TRP A 135 -17.08 -0.38 -1.45
C TRP A 135 -15.86 -0.19 -0.56
N ILE A 136 -15.44 -1.24 0.14
CA ILE A 136 -14.22 -1.21 0.95
C ILE A 136 -13.02 -0.90 0.07
N VAL A 137 -12.81 -1.65 -1.02
CA VAL A 137 -11.68 -1.44 -1.93
C VAL A 137 -11.72 -0.05 -2.58
N ASN A 138 -12.91 0.50 -2.88
CA ASN A 138 -13.03 1.87 -3.37
C ASN A 138 -12.55 2.91 -2.33
N ILE A 139 -12.89 2.71 -1.04
CA ILE A 139 -12.43 3.58 0.05
C ILE A 139 -10.91 3.47 0.21
N GLU A 140 -10.36 2.26 0.14
CA GLU A 140 -8.92 2.01 0.22
C GLU A 140 -8.17 2.70 -0.93
N LEU A 141 -8.68 2.60 -2.16
CA LEU A 141 -8.12 3.29 -3.33
C LEU A 141 -8.14 4.81 -3.15
N ALA A 142 -9.25 5.38 -2.68
CA ALA A 142 -9.35 6.81 -2.40
C ALA A 142 -8.37 7.24 -1.30
N GLY A 143 -8.26 6.46 -0.23
CA GLY A 143 -7.30 6.69 0.86
C GLY A 143 -5.85 6.63 0.37
N PHE A 144 -5.47 5.58 -0.35
CA PHE A 144 -4.12 5.45 -0.93
C PHE A 144 -3.80 6.59 -1.90
N ALA A 145 -4.75 7.05 -2.72
CA ALA A 145 -4.55 8.15 -3.65
C ALA A 145 -4.23 9.49 -2.96
N LEU A 146 -4.72 9.71 -1.73
CA LEU A 146 -4.45 10.93 -0.95
C LEU A 146 -3.07 10.91 -0.27
N VAL A 147 -2.50 9.74 0.02
CA VAL A 147 -1.16 9.61 0.65
C VAL A 147 -0.06 10.39 -0.11
N PRO A 148 0.11 10.26 -1.45
CA PRO A 148 1.13 11.02 -2.18
C PRO A 148 0.84 12.52 -2.22
N LEU A 149 -0.43 12.95 -2.21
CA LEU A 149 -0.77 14.37 -2.09
C LEU A 149 -0.27 14.94 -0.77
N LEU A 150 -0.56 14.28 0.35
CA LEU A 150 -0.07 14.68 1.67
C LEU A 150 1.47 14.67 1.72
N ALA A 151 2.10 13.65 1.15
CA ALA A 151 3.57 13.55 1.10
C ALA A 151 4.21 14.69 0.31
N THR A 152 3.61 15.09 -0.82
CA THR A 152 4.14 16.17 -1.68
C THR A 152 3.92 17.56 -1.10
N LEU A 153 2.82 17.79 -0.39
CA LEU A 153 2.59 19.01 0.38
C LEU A 153 3.59 19.12 1.55
N MET A 154 3.72 18.05 2.34
CA MET A 154 4.66 17.95 3.45
C MET A 154 6.10 18.22 2.99
N ALA A 155 6.51 17.65 1.84
CA ALA A 155 7.85 17.85 1.26
C ALA A 155 8.16 19.31 0.89
N ARG A 156 7.15 20.19 0.82
CA ARG A 156 7.28 21.63 0.57
C ARG A 156 7.18 22.47 1.85
N GLY A 157 7.23 21.83 3.03
CA GLY A 157 7.14 22.52 4.32
C GLY A 157 5.72 22.91 4.73
N VAL A 158 4.68 22.53 3.96
CA VAL A 158 3.29 22.81 4.35
C VAL A 158 3.01 22.15 5.70
N GLY A 159 2.42 22.91 6.63
CA GLY A 159 2.11 22.47 7.99
C GLY A 159 3.17 22.84 9.04
N LEU A 160 4.32 23.39 8.63
CA LEU A 160 5.32 23.96 9.53
C LEU A 160 5.18 25.49 9.62
N PRO A 161 5.68 26.14 10.69
CA PRO A 161 5.74 27.59 10.78
C PRO A 161 6.49 28.19 9.58
N ALA A 162 6.05 29.35 9.09
CA ALA A 162 6.79 30.06 8.06
C ALA A 162 8.16 30.48 8.63
N SER A 163 9.23 30.01 7.99
CA SER A 163 10.62 30.43 8.25
C SER A 163 10.94 31.72 7.51
#